data_AF-A0A2V7BVW4-F1
#
_entry.id   AF-A0A2V7BVW4-F1
#
_cell.length_a   1.000
_cell.length_b   1.000
_cell.length_c   1.000
_cell.angle_alpha   90.00
_cell.angle_beta   90.00
_cell.angle_gamma   90.00
#
_symmetry.space_group_name_H-M   'P 1'
#
loop_
_entity.id
_entity.type
_entity.pdbx_description
1 polymer ?
#
loop_
_entity_poly.entity_id
_entity_poly.type
_entity_poly.pdbx_seq_one_letter_code
_entity_poly.pdbx_strand_id
1 'polypeptide(L)'
;MGFFRSISSALRKSDGATAQTAEARAARASRLAEISYDEILSEYAVFGTPEAVVDRLQQLREQMGFSTLSTWMNPGGRIPNERVLKSMRLFAERVAPLL
;
A
#
# COMPACT_ATOMS: atom_id res chain seq x y z
N MET A 1 6.24 -3.33 -11.51
CA MET A 1 5.05 -4.03 -10.99
C MET A 1 5.22 -5.53 -10.74
N GLY A 2 6.35 -6.00 -10.18
CA GLY A 2 6.49 -7.43 -9.88
C GLY A 2 5.61 -7.89 -8.71
N PHE A 3 5.55 -7.08 -7.66
CA PHE A 3 4.81 -7.38 -6.43
C PHE A 3 3.30 -7.60 -6.64
N PHE A 4 2.60 -6.65 -7.28
CA PHE A 4 1.17 -6.77 -7.56
C PHE A 4 0.85 -7.91 -8.54
N ARG A 5 1.73 -8.20 -9.51
CA ARG A 5 1.61 -9.40 -10.36
C ARG A 5 1.78 -10.70 -9.57
N SER A 6 2.66 -10.73 -8.57
CA SER A 6 2.78 -11.89 -7.68
C SER A 6 1.50 -12.09 -6.85
N ILE A 7 0.89 -11.02 -6.34
CA ILE A 7 -0.41 -11.11 -5.66
C ILE A 7 -1.50 -11.59 -6.63
N SER A 8 -1.55 -11.05 -7.85
CA SER A 8 -2.49 -11.49 -8.88
C SER A 8 -2.37 -13.00 -9.14
N SER A 9 -1.14 -13.50 -9.31
CA SER A 9 -0.89 -14.94 -9.51
C SER A 9 -1.36 -15.76 -8.30
N ALA A 10 -1.11 -15.29 -7.08
CA ALA A 10 -1.57 -15.95 -5.86
C ALA A 10 -3.10 -15.97 -5.77
N LEU A 11 -3.80 -14.87 -6.05
CA LEU A 11 -5.27 -14.81 -6.02
C LEU A 11 -5.94 -15.75 -7.04
N ARG A 12 -5.28 -15.99 -8.19
CA ARG A 12 -5.73 -16.97 -9.19
C ARG A 12 -5.57 -18.40 -8.70
N LYS A 13 -4.55 -18.67 -7.89
CA LYS A 13 -4.32 -19.97 -7.25
C LYS A 13 -5.17 -20.02 -5.98
N SER A 14 -6.41 -20.50 -6.12
CA SER A 14 -7.30 -20.73 -4.97
C SER A 14 -6.57 -21.52 -3.88
N ASP A 15 -6.52 -20.98 -2.66
CA ASP A 15 -5.98 -21.66 -1.47
C ASP A 15 -7.03 -22.53 -0.77
N GLY A 16 -8.25 -22.58 -1.32
CA GLY A 16 -9.39 -23.29 -0.73
C GLY A 16 -10.19 -22.46 0.27
N ALA A 17 -9.79 -21.22 0.54
CA ALA A 17 -10.53 -20.33 1.43
C ALA A 17 -11.80 -19.79 0.74
N THR A 18 -12.91 -19.79 1.48
CA THR A 18 -14.23 -19.34 1.01
C THR A 18 -14.56 -17.90 1.40
N ALA A 19 -13.61 -17.17 2.00
CA ALA A 19 -13.83 -15.79 2.47
C ALA A 19 -14.22 -14.80 1.35
N GLN A 20 -13.95 -15.13 0.09
CA GLN A 20 -14.37 -14.36 -1.09
C GLN A 20 -14.83 -15.32 -2.21
N THR A 21 -15.86 -14.91 -2.96
CA THR A 21 -16.33 -15.67 -4.13
C THR A 21 -15.23 -15.81 -5.17
N ALA A 22 -15.32 -16.86 -6.00
CA ALA A 22 -14.34 -17.11 -7.06
C ALA A 22 -14.30 -15.94 -8.06
N GLU A 23 -15.45 -15.36 -8.37
CA GLU A 23 -15.62 -14.22 -9.26
C GLU A 23 -14.94 -12.96 -8.70
N ALA A 24 -15.16 -12.64 -7.41
CA ALA A 24 -14.53 -11.49 -6.77
C ALA A 24 -13.00 -11.61 -6.74
N ARG A 25 -12.48 -12.82 -6.46
CA ARG A 25 -11.04 -13.10 -6.51
C ARG A 25 -10.48 -12.97 -7.92
N ALA A 26 -11.17 -13.51 -8.93
CA ALA A 26 -10.75 -13.43 -10.33
C ALA A 26 -10.72 -11.97 -10.82
N ALA A 27 -11.75 -11.18 -10.51
CA ALA A 27 -11.80 -9.76 -10.84
C ALA A 27 -10.64 -8.99 -10.20
N ARG A 28 -10.37 -9.22 -8.91
CA ARG A 28 -9.25 -8.59 -8.20
C ARG A 28 -7.90 -9.00 -8.78
N ALA A 29 -7.74 -10.27 -9.15
CA ALA A 29 -6.52 -10.75 -9.79
C ALA A 29 -6.28 -10.09 -11.15
N SER A 30 -7.30 -9.96 -11.99
CA SER A 30 -7.17 -9.25 -13.27
C SER A 30 -6.79 -7.78 -13.06
N ARG A 31 -7.47 -7.07 -12.15
CA ARG A 31 -7.13 -5.68 -11.83
C ARG A 31 -5.66 -5.52 -11.39
N LEU A 32 -5.18 -6.36 -10.47
CA LEU A 32 -3.80 -6.30 -9.99
C LEU A 32 -2.75 -6.70 -11.04
N ALA A 33 -3.14 -7.39 -12.12
CA ALA A 33 -2.24 -7.73 -13.21
C ALA A 33 -1.98 -6.52 -14.14
N GLU A 34 -2.97 -5.64 -14.26
CA GLU A 34 -2.99 -4.51 -15.20
C GLU A 34 -2.68 -3.16 -14.56
N ILE A 35 -2.56 -3.11 -13.22
CA ILE A 35 -2.32 -1.88 -12.46
C ILE A 35 -1.06 -1.15 -12.93
N SER A 36 -1.22 0.16 -13.19
CA SER A 36 -0.15 1.04 -13.66
C SER A 36 0.65 1.65 -12.50
N TYR A 37 1.79 2.26 -12.84
CA TYR A 37 2.61 2.96 -11.83
C TYR A 37 1.93 4.20 -11.28
N ASP A 38 1.31 4.97 -12.16
CA ASP A 38 0.62 6.19 -11.76
C ASP A 38 -0.61 5.87 -10.89
N GLU A 39 -1.35 4.79 -11.20
CA GLU A 39 -2.47 4.33 -10.35
C GLU A 39 -1.98 3.92 -8.96
N ILE A 40 -0.80 3.32 -8.85
CA ILE A 40 -0.25 2.96 -7.53
C ILE A 40 0.12 4.19 -6.73
N LEU A 41 0.71 5.20 -7.37
CA LEU A 41 1.05 6.45 -6.70
C LEU A 41 -0.20 7.23 -6.29
N SER A 42 -1.28 7.21 -7.07
CA SER A 42 -2.51 7.95 -6.75
C SER A 42 -3.38 7.23 -5.71
N GLU A 43 -3.58 5.91 -5.86
CA GLU A 43 -4.60 5.16 -5.10
C GLU A 43 -4.03 4.26 -4.00
N TYR A 44 -2.80 3.75 -4.14
CA TYR A 44 -2.30 2.65 -3.31
C TYR A 44 -1.08 3.00 -2.45
N ALA A 45 -0.49 4.18 -2.64
CA ALA A 45 0.70 4.61 -1.93
C ALA A 45 0.54 6.02 -1.36
N VAL A 46 1.17 6.24 -0.20
CA VAL A 46 1.43 7.57 0.33
C VAL A 46 2.95 7.74 0.34
N PHE A 47 3.45 8.76 -0.37
CA PHE A 47 4.87 8.95 -0.61
C PHE A 47 5.19 10.44 -0.79
N GLY A 48 6.46 10.82 -0.63
CA GLY A 48 6.91 12.20 -0.80
C GLY A 48 7.85 12.65 0.30
N THR A 49 7.93 13.96 0.51
CA THR A 49 8.56 14.54 1.70
C THR A 49 7.69 14.27 2.93
N PRO A 50 8.22 14.38 4.16
CA PRO A 50 7.42 14.22 5.37
C PRO A 50 6.16 15.09 5.38
N GLU A 51 6.25 16.34 4.92
CA GLU A 51 5.16 17.30 4.88
C GLU A 51 4.04 16.83 3.94
N ALA A 52 4.39 16.41 2.71
CA ALA A 52 3.42 15.86 1.76
C ALA A 52 2.73 14.59 2.28
N VAL A 53 3.45 13.76 3.05
CA VAL A 53 2.89 12.56 3.67
C VAL A 53 1.92 12.91 4.80
N VAL A 54 2.25 13.91 5.64
CA VAL A 54 1.34 14.41 6.69
C VAL A 54 0.05 14.93 6.07
N ASP A 55 0.15 15.83 5.09
CA ASP A 55 -1.01 16.42 4.43
C ASP A 55 -1.93 15.34 3.84
N ARG A 56 -1.35 14.36 3.14
CA ARG A 56 -2.11 13.26 2.56
C ARG A 56 -2.78 12.38 3.62
N LEU A 57 -2.09 12.05 4.71
CA LEU A 57 -2.65 11.21 5.77
C LEU A 57 -3.74 11.93 6.57
N GLN A 58 -3.60 13.23 6.84
CA GLN A 58 -4.64 14.03 7.48
C GLN A 58 -5.88 14.13 6.58
N GLN A 59 -5.70 14.40 5.28
CA GLN A 59 -6.80 14.38 4.32
C GLN A 59 -7.54 13.03 4.33
N LEU A 60 -6.80 11.92 4.29
CA LEU A 60 -7.40 10.58 4.34
C LEU A 60 -8.11 10.33 5.68
N ARG A 61 -7.59 10.87 6.79
CA ARG A 61 -8.19 10.75 8.12
C ARG A 61 -9.52 11.51 8.18
N GLU A 62 -9.57 12.73 7.67
CA GLU A 62 -10.80 13.52 7.60
C GLU A 62 -11.87 12.84 6.75
N GLN A 63 -11.46 12.23 5.63
CA GLN A 63 -12.37 11.56 4.71
C GLN A 63 -12.90 10.21 5.22
N MET A 64 -12.07 9.42 5.91
CA MET A 64 -12.40 8.04 6.29
C MET A 64 -12.61 7.84 7.79
N GLY A 65 -12.25 8.80 8.63
CA GLY A 65 -12.42 8.73 10.09
C GLY A 65 -11.57 7.67 10.78
N PHE A 66 -10.42 7.29 10.23
CA PHE A 66 -9.57 6.27 10.86
C PHE A 66 -8.87 6.81 12.12
N SER A 67 -8.75 5.97 13.15
CA SER A 67 -8.05 6.29 14.42
C SER A 67 -6.66 5.68 14.51
N THR A 68 -6.39 4.63 13.72
CA THR A 68 -5.13 3.87 13.76
C THR A 68 -4.61 3.66 12.36
N LEU A 69 -3.29 3.73 12.20
CA LEU A 69 -2.60 3.48 10.94
C LEU A 69 -1.72 2.23 11.06
N SER A 70 -1.85 1.33 10.08
CA SER A 70 -0.89 0.25 9.86
C SER A 70 -0.14 0.53 8.57
N THR A 71 1.19 0.57 8.63
CA THR A 71 2.03 0.99 7.50
C THR A 71 2.82 -0.19 6.94
N TRP A 72 2.80 -0.32 5.62
CA TRP A 72 3.69 -1.25 4.92
C TRP A 72 4.78 -0.49 4.17
N MET A 73 5.96 -0.41 4.78
CA MET A 73 7.03 0.50 4.33
C MET A 73 7.90 -0.07 3.21
N ASN A 74 7.79 -1.37 2.89
CA ASN A 74 8.56 -2.01 1.82
C ASN A 74 7.70 -3.03 1.05
N PRO A 75 6.66 -2.56 0.31
CA PRO A 75 5.82 -3.44 -0.47
C PRO A 75 6.65 -4.19 -1.52
N GLY A 76 6.61 -5.52 -1.46
CA GLY A 76 7.36 -6.39 -2.35
C GLY A 76 8.84 -6.60 -2.03
N GLY A 77 9.38 -6.02 -0.96
CA GLY A 77 10.69 -6.36 -0.41
C GLY A 77 11.89 -5.97 -1.28
N ARG A 78 11.73 -5.04 -2.23
CA ARG A 78 12.79 -4.69 -3.20
C ARG A 78 13.56 -3.42 -2.85
N ILE A 79 13.09 -2.63 -1.88
CA ILE A 79 13.78 -1.42 -1.46
C ILE A 79 14.97 -1.83 -0.56
N PRO A 80 16.20 -1.33 -0.81
CA PRO A 80 17.34 -1.60 0.05
C PRO A 80 17.05 -1.25 1.51
N ASN A 81 17.46 -2.12 2.43
CA ASN A 81 17.11 -2.04 3.85
C ASN A 81 17.42 -0.66 4.47
N GLU A 82 18.60 -0.10 4.18
CA GLU A 82 19.01 1.22 4.67
C GLU A 82 18.02 2.33 4.28
N ARG A 83 17.48 2.28 3.05
CA ARG A 83 16.49 3.27 2.58
C ARG A 83 15.16 3.11 3.29
N VAL A 84 14.74 1.87 3.56
CA VAL A 84 13.52 1.59 4.34
C VAL A 84 13.68 2.13 5.76
N LEU A 85 14.80 1.85 6.42
CA LEU A 85 15.09 2.35 7.77
C LEU A 85 15.12 3.87 7.82
N LYS A 86 15.73 4.53 6.83
CA LYS A 86 15.70 5.99 6.71
C LYS A 86 14.27 6.53 6.58
N SER A 87 13.44 5.89 5.75
CA SER A 87 12.03 6.27 5.59
C SER A 87 11.23 6.07 6.88
N MET A 88 11.45 4.96 7.59
CA MET A 88 10.80 4.69 8.88
C MET A 88 11.20 5.71 9.94
N ARG A 89 12.48 6.09 9.98
CA ARG A 89 12.97 7.13 10.87
C ARG A 89 12.33 8.49 10.59
N LEU A 90 12.30 8.91 9.33
CA LEU A 90 11.62 10.15 8.92
C LEU A 90 10.13 10.11 9.28
N PHE A 91 9.46 8.98 9.04
CA PHE A 91 8.07 8.82 9.41
C PHE A 91 7.86 9.00 10.92
N ALA A 92 8.65 8.31 11.75
CA ALA A 92 8.54 8.38 13.20
C ALA A 92 8.88 9.78 13.77
N GLU A 93 9.89 10.45 13.23
CA GLU A 93 10.38 11.73 13.74
C GLU A 93 9.62 12.94 13.20
N ARG A 94 9.06 12.85 11.98
CA ARG A 94 8.53 14.01 11.25
C ARG A 94 7.08 13.89 10.80
N VAL A 95 6.55 12.68 10.72
CA VAL A 95 5.17 12.45 10.28
C VAL A 95 4.28 12.09 11.46
N ALA A 96 4.57 10.99 12.16
CA ALA A 96 3.73 10.45 13.23
C ALA A 96 3.35 11.46 14.33
N PRO A 97 4.23 12.39 14.77
CA PRO A 97 3.87 13.39 15.79
C PRO A 97 2.83 14.43 15.33
N LEU A 98 2.64 14.57 14.01
CA LEU A 98 1.73 15.53 13.40
C LEU A 98 0.43 14.88 12.90
N LEU A 99 0.29 13.56 13.06
CA LEU A 99 -0.90 12.81 12.65
C LEU A 99 -1.94 12.82 13.74
#